data_AF-A0A0G0A0G2-F1
#
_entry.id   AF-A0A0G0A0G2-F1
#
_cell.length_a   1.000
_cell.length_b   1.000
_cell.length_c   1.000
_cell.angle_alpha   90.00
_cell.angle_beta   90.00
_cell.angle_gamma   90.00
#
_symmetry.space_group_name_H-M   'P 1'
#
loop_
_entity.id
_entity.type
_entity.pdbx_description
1 polymer ?
#
loop_
_entity_poly.entity_id
_entity_poly.type
_entity_poly.pdbx_seq_one_letter_code
_entity_poly.pdbx_strand_id
1 'polypeptide(L)'
;RLALKHDPRNPWTNAELLETFVKLINQVLDRFTPEERVNIGLHTCPGGDCDSVHSMDVDYSKLLPSLFQIHAGYFLIELSSEKNKEAVYKSIGQHIRRDANGIKQVAFIGVINTLNPAIEDPEKIAEQLVLASKYIPVDQLGATDDCGFSPFSIDDKPSHGSPDFARDIAFQKISSRVKGAKLASERLGV
;
A
#
# COMPACT_ATOMS: atom_id res chain seq x y z
N ARG A 1 4.81 7.39 -12.60
CA ARG A 1 3.58 7.42 -13.44
C ARG A 1 3.05 6.01 -13.56
N LEU A 2 1.74 5.78 -13.37
CA LEU A 2 1.14 4.45 -13.49
C LEU A 2 0.82 4.09 -14.94
N ALA A 3 0.91 2.81 -15.29
CA ALA A 3 0.55 2.28 -16.61
C ALA A 3 -0.93 2.52 -16.98
N LEU A 4 -1.78 2.72 -15.98
CA LEU A 4 -3.21 2.98 -16.13
C LEU A 4 -3.54 4.47 -16.31
N LYS A 5 -2.57 5.36 -16.18
CA LYS A 5 -2.77 6.80 -16.32
C LYS A 5 -2.63 7.19 -17.79
N HIS A 6 -3.74 7.25 -18.53
CA HIS A 6 -3.77 7.70 -19.92
C HIS A 6 -3.20 9.13 -20.05
N ASP A 7 -1.91 9.23 -20.34
CA ASP A 7 -1.18 10.49 -20.41
C ASP A 7 -0.56 10.61 -21.80
N PRO A 8 -1.08 11.48 -22.69
CA PRO A 8 -0.58 11.59 -24.05
C PRO A 8 0.89 12.04 -24.12
N ARG A 9 1.44 12.62 -23.03
CA ARG A 9 2.86 12.98 -22.93
C ARG A 9 3.76 11.77 -22.68
N ASN A 10 3.20 10.62 -22.31
CA ASN A 10 3.90 9.37 -22.07
C ASN A 10 3.20 8.24 -22.82
N PRO A 11 3.48 8.06 -24.12
CA PRO A 11 2.71 7.15 -24.98
C PRO A 11 2.56 5.72 -24.44
N TRP A 12 3.54 5.24 -23.67
CA TRP A 12 3.51 3.90 -23.07
C TRP A 12 2.37 3.69 -22.05
N THR A 13 1.83 4.76 -21.44
CA THR A 13 0.70 4.63 -20.52
C THR A 13 -0.66 4.45 -21.21
N ASN A 14 -0.69 4.50 -22.55
CA ASN A 14 -1.86 4.19 -23.36
C ASN A 14 -1.82 2.79 -23.99
N ALA A 15 -0.76 2.02 -23.74
CA ALA A 15 -0.53 0.73 -24.38
C ALA A 15 -1.12 -0.47 -23.62
N GLU A 16 -1.99 -0.23 -22.64
CA GLU A 16 -2.70 -1.27 -21.86
C GLU A 16 -1.77 -2.35 -21.27
N LEU A 17 -0.58 -1.94 -20.80
CA LEU A 17 0.51 -2.86 -20.45
C LEU A 17 0.37 -3.55 -19.08
N LEU A 18 -0.69 -3.30 -18.32
CA LEU A 18 -0.81 -3.80 -16.94
C LEU A 18 -0.71 -5.33 -16.88
N GLU A 19 -1.45 -6.05 -17.72
CA GLU A 19 -1.37 -7.51 -17.76
C GLU A 19 0.00 -8.02 -18.19
N THR A 20 0.66 -7.31 -19.10
CA THR A 20 2.01 -7.64 -19.56
C THR A 20 3.02 -7.49 -18.42
N PHE A 21 2.92 -6.43 -17.62
CA PHE A 21 3.76 -6.25 -16.44
C PHE A 21 3.49 -7.31 -15.38
N VAL A 22 2.23 -7.66 -15.12
CA VAL A 22 1.89 -8.76 -14.21
C VAL A 22 2.52 -10.07 -14.66
N LYS A 23 2.40 -10.42 -15.95
CA LYS A 23 3.03 -11.63 -16.51
C LYS A 23 4.54 -11.62 -16.36
N LEU A 24 5.18 -10.49 -16.65
CA LEU A 24 6.63 -10.33 -16.52
C LEU A 24 7.09 -10.47 -15.06
N ILE A 25 6.38 -9.85 -14.12
CA ILE A 25 6.68 -9.96 -12.68
C ILE A 25 6.55 -11.43 -12.25
N ASN A 26 5.47 -12.11 -12.64
CA ASN A 26 5.27 -13.52 -12.31
C ASN A 26 6.38 -14.43 -12.86
N GLN A 27 6.88 -14.19 -14.08
CA GLN A 27 8.02 -14.94 -14.61
C GLN A 27 9.28 -14.84 -13.74
N VAL A 28 9.50 -13.69 -13.09
CA VAL A 28 10.61 -13.50 -12.15
C VAL A 28 10.29 -14.16 -10.82
N LEU A 29 9.08 -13.96 -10.28
CA LEU A 29 8.68 -14.51 -8.99
C LEU A 29 8.61 -16.04 -9.00
N ASP A 30 8.22 -16.66 -10.10
CA ASP A 30 8.15 -18.13 -10.24
C ASP A 30 9.52 -18.83 -10.21
N ARG A 31 10.62 -18.06 -10.12
CA ARG A 31 11.96 -18.59 -9.82
C ARG A 31 12.20 -18.85 -8.32
N PHE A 32 11.32 -18.34 -7.47
CA PHE A 32 11.38 -18.51 -6.02
C PHE A 32 10.34 -19.55 -5.58
N THR A 33 10.66 -20.33 -4.55
CA THR A 33 9.70 -21.29 -3.99
C THR A 33 8.56 -20.54 -3.30
N PRO A 34 7.40 -21.19 -3.06
CA PRO A 34 6.32 -20.60 -2.26
C PRO A 34 6.82 -20.05 -0.92
N GLU A 35 7.69 -20.77 -0.21
CA GLU A 35 8.26 -20.38 1.08
C GLU A 35 9.10 -19.10 0.99
N GLU A 36 9.85 -18.92 -0.09
CA GLU A 36 10.62 -17.71 -0.34
C GLU A 36 9.70 -16.54 -0.70
N ARG A 37 8.68 -16.79 -1.54
CA ARG A 37 7.74 -15.76 -2.02
C ARG A 37 6.87 -15.16 -0.92
N VAL A 38 6.66 -15.85 0.20
CA VAL A 38 6.04 -15.27 1.40
C VAL A 38 6.75 -13.98 1.83
N ASN A 39 8.06 -13.86 1.59
CA ASN A 39 8.87 -12.70 1.97
C ASN A 39 9.00 -11.64 0.86
N ILE A 40 8.42 -11.86 -0.31
CA ILE A 40 8.47 -10.93 -1.44
C ILE A 40 7.18 -10.13 -1.48
N GLY A 41 7.32 -8.79 -1.39
CA GLY A 41 6.18 -7.88 -1.41
C GLY A 41 6.22 -6.89 -2.56
N LEU A 42 5.05 -6.38 -2.93
CA LEU A 42 4.90 -5.27 -3.85
C LEU A 42 4.27 -4.06 -3.15
N HIS A 43 4.89 -2.91 -3.33
CA HIS A 43 4.31 -1.64 -2.94
C HIS A 43 3.58 -1.01 -4.13
N THR A 44 2.37 -0.50 -3.89
CA THR A 44 1.62 0.32 -4.84
C THR A 44 1.18 1.63 -4.19
N CYS A 45 1.40 2.72 -4.90
CA CYS A 45 0.98 4.06 -4.53
C CYS A 45 0.67 4.86 -5.80
N PRO A 46 -0.02 6.01 -5.71
CA PRO A 46 -0.18 6.95 -6.82
C PRO A 46 1.15 7.55 -7.34
N GLY A 47 2.29 7.18 -6.75
CA GLY A 47 3.62 7.69 -7.07
C GLY A 47 3.81 9.04 -6.42
N GLY A 48 4.07 9.04 -5.11
CA GLY A 48 4.34 10.26 -4.35
C GLY A 48 5.83 10.59 -4.28
N ASP A 49 6.16 11.84 -4.58
CA ASP A 49 7.47 12.49 -4.43
C ASP A 49 7.24 13.99 -4.18
N CYS A 50 8.16 14.66 -3.47
CA CYS A 50 8.06 16.10 -3.21
C CYS A 50 6.69 16.55 -2.64
N ASP A 51 6.11 15.77 -1.72
CA ASP A 51 4.78 15.98 -1.16
C ASP A 51 3.63 16.08 -2.22
N SER A 52 3.81 15.44 -3.38
CA SER A 52 2.85 15.36 -4.49
C SER A 52 2.40 13.93 -4.79
N VAL A 53 1.50 13.78 -5.77
CA VAL A 53 0.99 12.49 -6.25
C VAL A 53 0.81 12.51 -7.78
N HIS A 54 1.42 11.56 -8.47
CA HIS A 54 1.38 11.54 -9.94
C HIS A 54 0.16 10.86 -10.54
N SER A 55 -0.57 10.05 -9.77
CA SER A 55 -1.62 9.16 -10.29
C SER A 55 -2.79 8.96 -9.32
N MET A 56 -3.03 9.90 -8.41
CA MET A 56 -4.14 9.83 -7.43
C MET A 56 -5.53 9.81 -8.10
N ASP A 57 -5.60 10.19 -9.37
CA ASP A 57 -6.79 10.11 -10.22
C ASP A 57 -7.08 8.71 -10.77
N VAL A 58 -6.16 7.75 -10.61
CA VAL A 58 -6.36 6.36 -11.03
C VAL A 58 -7.10 5.58 -9.93
N ASP A 59 -8.33 5.18 -10.22
CA ASP A 59 -9.13 4.35 -9.33
C ASP A 59 -8.49 2.97 -9.12
N TYR A 60 -8.31 2.59 -7.86
CA TYR A 60 -7.85 1.27 -7.43
C TYR A 60 -8.67 0.12 -8.01
N SER A 61 -9.95 0.33 -8.32
CA SER A 61 -10.81 -0.67 -8.97
C SER A 61 -10.26 -1.15 -10.33
N LYS A 62 -9.48 -0.31 -11.02
CA LYS A 62 -8.82 -0.63 -12.29
C LYS A 62 -7.49 -1.37 -12.12
N LEU A 63 -6.91 -1.33 -10.92
CA LEU A 63 -5.58 -1.88 -10.64
C LEU A 63 -5.64 -3.19 -9.86
N LEU A 64 -6.39 -3.21 -8.76
CA LEU A 64 -6.38 -4.30 -7.78
C LEU A 64 -6.70 -5.68 -8.38
N PRO A 65 -7.69 -5.85 -9.29
CA PRO A 65 -7.99 -7.16 -9.87
C PRO A 65 -6.77 -7.81 -10.56
N SER A 66 -6.03 -7.02 -11.33
CA SER A 66 -4.80 -7.48 -12.01
C SER A 66 -3.62 -7.56 -11.06
N LEU A 67 -3.49 -6.61 -10.13
CA LEU A 67 -2.39 -6.57 -9.15
C LEU A 67 -2.37 -7.86 -8.30
N PHE A 68 -3.52 -8.33 -7.83
CA PHE A 68 -3.60 -9.55 -7.03
C PHE A 68 -3.32 -10.83 -7.82
N GLN A 69 -3.25 -10.79 -9.16
CA GLN A 69 -2.75 -11.92 -9.96
C GLN A 69 -1.24 -12.14 -9.78
N ILE A 70 -0.51 -11.18 -9.22
CA ILE A 70 0.92 -11.30 -8.97
C ILE A 70 1.18 -12.35 -7.88
N HIS A 71 2.12 -13.26 -8.10
CA HIS A 71 2.49 -14.33 -7.18
C HIS A 71 3.40 -13.82 -6.04
N ALA A 72 3.02 -12.73 -5.37
CA ALA A 72 3.75 -12.16 -4.24
C ALA A 72 3.08 -12.49 -2.92
N GLY A 73 3.88 -12.57 -1.85
CA GLY A 73 3.40 -12.89 -0.50
C GLY A 73 2.60 -11.75 0.13
N TYR A 74 2.98 -10.50 -0.13
CA TYR A 74 2.27 -9.36 0.44
C TYR A 74 2.24 -8.11 -0.44
N PHE A 75 1.28 -7.25 -0.17
CA PHE A 75 1.07 -5.98 -0.87
C PHE A 75 1.01 -4.84 0.15
N LEU A 76 1.75 -3.76 -0.11
CA LEU A 76 1.76 -2.53 0.68
C LEU A 76 1.00 -1.47 -0.12
N ILE A 77 -0.21 -1.11 0.31
CA ILE A 77 -1.14 -0.30 -0.48
C ILE A 77 -1.35 1.06 0.20
N GLU A 78 -0.98 2.16 -0.46
CA GLU A 78 -1.24 3.53 0.04
C GLU A 78 -2.74 3.78 0.16
N LEU A 79 -3.24 4.07 1.38
CA LEU A 79 -4.67 4.28 1.63
C LEU A 79 -4.98 5.36 2.67
N SER A 80 -4.03 5.84 3.48
CA SER A 80 -4.29 6.88 4.47
C SER A 80 -4.74 8.18 3.78
N SER A 81 -4.17 8.49 2.62
CA SER A 81 -4.57 9.60 1.74
C SER A 81 -5.84 9.34 0.89
N GLU A 82 -6.31 8.10 0.79
CA GLU A 82 -7.47 7.72 -0.06
C GLU A 82 -8.79 8.26 0.51
N LYS A 83 -9.63 8.83 -0.36
CA LYS A 83 -10.93 9.43 0.02
C LYS A 83 -11.99 8.36 0.26
N ASN A 84 -12.02 7.32 -0.57
CA ASN A 84 -13.02 6.25 -0.53
C ASN A 84 -12.41 4.92 -0.08
N LYS A 85 -11.81 4.92 1.12
CA LYS A 85 -11.10 3.75 1.69
C LYS A 85 -11.95 2.49 1.70
N GLU A 86 -13.23 2.60 2.07
CA GLU A 86 -14.11 1.45 2.23
C GLU A 86 -14.40 0.73 0.90
N ALA A 87 -14.57 1.49 -0.20
CA ALA A 87 -14.67 0.88 -1.53
C ALA A 87 -13.39 0.11 -1.90
N VAL A 88 -12.23 0.65 -1.54
CA VAL A 88 -10.95 -0.02 -1.78
C VAL A 88 -10.78 -1.25 -0.89
N TYR A 89 -11.15 -1.20 0.39
CA TYR A 89 -11.15 -2.36 1.28
C TYR A 89 -12.02 -3.50 0.74
N LYS A 90 -13.21 -3.16 0.25
CA LYS A 90 -14.11 -4.12 -0.41
C LYS A 90 -13.46 -4.72 -1.65
N SER A 91 -12.82 -3.91 -2.49
CA SER A 91 -12.10 -4.39 -3.67
C SER A 91 -10.92 -5.28 -3.29
N ILE A 92 -10.16 -4.96 -2.23
CA ILE A 92 -9.08 -5.82 -1.73
C ILE A 92 -9.65 -7.18 -1.32
N GLY A 93 -10.69 -7.19 -0.46
CA GLY A 93 -11.30 -8.43 0.01
C GLY A 93 -11.87 -9.31 -1.10
N GLN A 94 -12.36 -8.72 -2.19
CA GLN A 94 -12.88 -9.44 -3.35
C GLN A 94 -11.80 -10.12 -4.20
N HIS A 95 -10.57 -9.58 -4.22
CA HIS A 95 -9.54 -9.97 -5.18
C HIS A 95 -8.29 -10.57 -4.54
N ILE A 96 -8.03 -10.31 -3.25
CA ILE A 96 -6.90 -10.91 -2.53
C ILE A 96 -7.03 -12.43 -2.51
N ARG A 97 -5.96 -13.13 -2.88
CA ARG A 97 -5.99 -14.58 -3.05
C ARG A 97 -5.54 -15.31 -1.81
N ARG A 98 -6.31 -16.33 -1.42
CA ARG A 98 -5.91 -17.32 -0.40
C ARG A 98 -4.82 -18.27 -0.89
N ASP A 99 -4.75 -18.44 -2.20
CA ASP A 99 -3.72 -19.22 -2.89
C ASP A 99 -3.30 -18.50 -4.18
N ALA A 100 -2.06 -18.02 -4.18
CA ALA A 100 -1.39 -17.33 -5.26
C ALA A 100 -0.21 -18.16 -5.77
N ASN A 101 -0.50 -19.39 -6.21
CA ASN A 101 0.49 -20.39 -6.63
C ASN A 101 1.33 -20.94 -5.44
N GLY A 102 0.64 -21.41 -4.41
CA GLY A 102 1.21 -22.00 -3.19
C GLY A 102 1.42 -21.02 -2.03
N ILE A 103 1.03 -19.75 -2.18
CA ILE A 103 1.19 -18.72 -1.13
C ILE A 103 -0.13 -18.02 -0.82
N LYS A 104 -0.38 -17.77 0.47
CA LYS A 104 -1.46 -16.89 0.89
C LYS A 104 -0.99 -15.44 0.81
N GLN A 105 -1.77 -14.58 0.17
CA GLN A 105 -1.43 -13.16 0.06
C GLN A 105 -1.85 -12.39 1.32
N VAL A 106 -1.10 -11.35 1.69
CA VAL A 106 -1.45 -10.42 2.76
C VAL A 106 -1.51 -9.00 2.22
N ALA A 107 -2.59 -8.26 2.50
CA ALA A 107 -2.70 -6.84 2.22
C ALA A 107 -2.37 -6.03 3.47
N PHE A 108 -1.27 -5.29 3.41
CA PHE A 108 -0.97 -4.23 4.35
C PHE A 108 -1.56 -2.93 3.84
N ILE A 109 -2.50 -2.36 4.58
CA ILE A 109 -3.15 -1.10 4.23
C ILE A 109 -2.43 0.08 4.88
N GLY A 110 -2.23 1.13 4.09
CA GLY A 110 -1.64 2.39 4.52
C GLY A 110 -2.54 3.09 5.54
N VAL A 111 -2.02 3.32 6.75
CA VAL A 111 -2.72 4.01 7.85
C VAL A 111 -1.97 5.26 8.33
N ILE A 112 -0.79 5.52 7.77
CA ILE A 112 0.04 6.70 8.05
C ILE A 112 0.24 7.46 6.75
N ASN A 113 -0.11 8.75 6.74
CA ASN A 113 0.21 9.64 5.63
C ASN A 113 1.63 10.20 5.83
N THR A 114 2.56 9.77 4.97
CA THR A 114 3.98 10.14 5.06
C THR A 114 4.31 11.50 4.46
N LEU A 115 3.34 12.17 3.82
CA LEU A 115 3.50 13.51 3.25
C LEU A 115 3.05 14.62 4.21
N ASN A 116 2.28 14.26 5.25
CA ASN A 116 1.78 15.22 6.24
C ASN A 116 2.57 15.07 7.56
N PRO A 117 3.14 16.15 8.12
CA PRO A 117 3.89 16.07 9.38
C PRO A 117 3.02 15.76 10.61
N ALA A 118 1.68 15.93 10.52
CA ALA A 118 0.78 15.63 11.63
C ALA A 118 0.83 14.14 11.99
N ILE A 119 1.08 13.83 13.26
CA ILE A 119 1.09 12.45 13.77
C ILE A 119 -0.34 11.92 13.85
N GLU A 120 -0.59 10.78 13.22
CA GLU A 120 -1.88 10.10 13.27
C GLU A 120 -2.17 9.61 14.70
N ASP A 121 -3.44 9.60 15.07
CA ASP A 121 -3.90 9.09 16.37
C ASP A 121 -3.99 7.55 16.33
N PRO A 122 -3.35 6.81 17.27
CA PRO A 122 -3.47 5.36 17.37
C PRO A 122 -4.92 4.84 17.38
N GLU A 123 -5.84 5.57 17.99
CA GLU A 123 -7.26 5.20 18.04
C GLU A 123 -7.91 5.21 16.65
N LYS A 124 -7.65 6.26 15.87
CA LYS A 124 -8.13 6.37 14.48
C LYS A 124 -7.50 5.32 13.58
N ILE A 125 -6.23 4.97 13.80
CA ILE A 125 -5.57 3.87 13.10
C ILE A 125 -6.28 2.54 13.41
N ALA A 126 -6.58 2.30 14.68
CA ALA A 126 -7.27 1.08 15.10
C ALA A 126 -8.68 0.98 14.49
N GLU A 127 -9.45 2.07 14.50
CA GLU A 127 -10.76 2.17 13.85
C GLU A 127 -10.69 1.85 12.35
N GLN A 128 -9.67 2.35 11.65
CA GLN A 128 -9.48 2.07 10.23
C GLN A 128 -9.19 0.58 9.96
N LEU A 129 -8.33 -0.05 10.77
CA LEU A 129 -8.03 -1.48 10.63
C LEU A 129 -9.24 -2.36 10.96
N VAL A 130 -10.00 -2.01 12.00
CA VAL A 130 -11.26 -2.69 12.34
C VAL A 130 -12.28 -2.52 11.22
N LEU A 131 -12.39 -1.35 10.61
CA LEU A 131 -13.26 -1.13 9.45
C LEU A 131 -12.83 -2.00 8.25
N ALA A 132 -11.54 -2.04 7.94
CA ALA A 132 -11.01 -2.86 6.85
C ALA A 132 -11.25 -4.36 7.06
N SER A 133 -11.20 -4.84 8.31
CA SER A 133 -11.46 -6.24 8.67
C SER A 133 -12.87 -6.73 8.33
N LYS A 134 -13.84 -5.82 8.14
CA LYS A 134 -15.18 -6.17 7.66
C LYS A 134 -15.19 -6.69 6.22
N TYR A 135 -14.12 -6.39 5.47
CA TYR A 135 -14.00 -6.70 4.05
C TYR A 135 -12.83 -7.63 3.74
N ILE A 136 -11.70 -7.42 4.42
CA ILE A 136 -10.46 -8.17 4.22
C ILE A 136 -10.35 -9.20 5.35
N PRO A 137 -10.13 -10.49 5.05
CA PRO A 137 -9.90 -11.51 6.08
C PRO A 137 -8.78 -11.08 7.03
N VAL A 138 -8.99 -11.24 8.35
CA VAL A 138 -8.06 -10.75 9.39
C VAL A 138 -6.67 -11.40 9.24
N ASP A 139 -6.61 -12.65 8.81
CA ASP A 139 -5.36 -13.39 8.57
C ASP A 139 -4.65 -13.01 7.26
N GLN A 140 -5.22 -12.06 6.51
CA GLN A 140 -4.68 -11.46 5.28
C GLN A 140 -4.64 -9.93 5.37
N LEU A 141 -4.82 -9.34 6.55
CA LEU A 141 -4.84 -7.89 6.78
C LEU A 141 -3.68 -7.46 7.69
N GLY A 142 -2.98 -6.40 7.30
CA GLY A 142 -1.94 -5.76 8.11
C GLY A 142 -1.94 -4.24 7.97
N ALA A 143 -1.09 -3.57 8.77
CA ALA A 143 -0.93 -2.12 8.76
C ALA A 143 0.44 -1.70 8.21
N THR A 144 0.47 -0.73 7.29
CA THR A 144 1.70 -0.11 6.77
C THR A 144 1.59 1.42 6.76
N ASP A 145 2.71 2.08 6.49
CA ASP A 145 2.75 3.48 6.09
C ASP A 145 2.38 3.59 4.60
N ASP A 146 1.84 4.74 4.18
CA ASP A 146 1.42 4.98 2.79
C ASP A 146 2.57 4.84 1.79
N CYS A 147 3.77 5.29 2.17
CA CYS A 147 4.99 5.13 1.38
C CYS A 147 6.23 5.17 2.29
N GLY A 148 7.42 5.31 1.73
CA GLY A 148 8.61 5.64 2.51
C GLY A 148 8.54 7.08 3.07
N PHE A 149 9.20 7.33 4.21
CA PHE A 149 9.31 8.67 4.79
C PHE A 149 10.29 9.59 4.04
N SER A 150 11.17 9.01 3.24
CA SER A 150 12.08 9.70 2.31
C SER A 150 12.18 8.83 1.05
N PRO A 151 11.16 8.90 0.16
CA PRO A 151 11.08 8.03 -1.02
C PRO A 151 12.30 8.16 -1.95
N PHE A 152 13.04 9.27 -1.91
CA PHE A 152 14.28 9.49 -2.65
C PHE A 152 15.36 10.09 -1.74
N SER A 153 16.64 9.76 -2.00
CA SER A 153 17.77 10.26 -1.21
C SER A 153 17.96 11.78 -1.24
N ILE A 154 17.29 12.46 -2.17
CA ILE A 154 17.25 13.93 -2.33
C ILE A 154 15.81 14.47 -2.22
N ASP A 155 14.89 13.72 -1.58
CA ASP A 155 13.50 14.15 -1.43
C ASP A 155 13.41 15.35 -0.48
N ASP A 156 13.26 16.54 -1.04
CA ASP A 156 12.96 17.74 -0.27
C ASP A 156 11.59 17.58 0.41
N LYS A 157 11.55 17.78 1.73
CA LYS A 157 10.33 17.75 2.56
C LYS A 157 9.94 19.16 2.97
N PRO A 158 9.40 20.00 2.06
CA PRO A 158 9.13 21.40 2.34
C PRO A 158 8.17 21.59 3.52
N SER A 159 7.23 20.68 3.73
CA SER A 159 6.30 20.73 4.88
C SER A 159 6.91 20.33 6.22
N HIS A 160 8.13 19.79 6.24
CA HIS A 160 8.80 19.29 7.45
C HIS A 160 9.93 20.20 7.93
N GLY A 161 10.24 21.30 7.24
CA GLY A 161 11.18 22.33 7.68
C GLY A 161 12.67 21.93 7.69
N SER A 162 13.03 20.76 8.20
CA SER A 162 14.38 20.20 8.17
C SER A 162 14.39 18.67 8.08
N PRO A 163 15.49 18.05 7.58
CA PRO A 163 15.63 16.59 7.56
C PRO A 163 15.57 15.94 8.95
N ASP A 164 16.15 16.59 9.97
CA ASP A 164 16.12 16.06 11.35
C ASP A 164 14.70 16.05 11.93
N PHE A 165 13.94 17.13 11.71
CA PHE A 165 12.54 17.17 12.11
C PHE A 165 11.70 16.12 11.37
N ALA A 166 11.91 15.96 10.05
CA ALA A 166 11.24 14.92 9.26
C ALA A 166 11.52 13.51 9.81
N ARG A 167 12.75 13.25 10.26
CA ARG A 167 13.13 11.99 10.89
C ARG A 167 12.44 11.76 12.23
N ASP A 168 12.38 12.77 13.08
CA ASP A 168 11.69 12.69 14.37
C ASP A 168 10.19 12.41 14.20
N ILE A 169 9.58 13.07 13.21
CA ILE A 169 8.18 12.83 12.83
C ILE A 169 7.99 11.40 12.32
N ALA A 170 8.90 10.87 11.50
CA ALA A 170 8.83 9.50 11.01
C ALA A 170 8.81 8.48 12.16
N PHE A 171 9.68 8.62 13.16
CA PHE A 171 9.69 7.71 14.31
C PHE A 171 8.41 7.81 15.15
N GLN A 172 7.87 9.02 15.33
CA GLN A 172 6.60 9.21 16.03
C GLN A 172 5.42 8.57 15.29
N LYS A 173 5.37 8.69 13.96
CA LYS A 173 4.37 8.04 13.11
C LYS A 173 4.46 6.52 13.15
N ILE A 174 5.68 5.96 13.09
CA ILE A 174 5.92 4.52 13.26
C ILE A 174 5.43 4.06 14.63
N SER A 175 5.76 4.79 15.71
CA SER A 175 5.28 4.48 17.06
C SER A 175 3.75 4.50 17.13
N SER A 176 3.11 5.48 16.48
CA SER A 176 1.65 5.57 16.42
C SER A 176 1.03 4.39 15.67
N ARG A 177 1.58 4.01 14.51
CA ARG A 177 1.15 2.82 13.74
C ARG A 177 1.21 1.55 14.56
N VAL A 178 2.33 1.31 15.27
CA VAL A 178 2.49 0.12 16.11
C VAL A 178 1.44 0.09 17.22
N LYS A 179 1.19 1.21 17.89
CA LYS A 179 0.16 1.32 18.93
C LYS A 179 -1.25 1.07 18.36
N GLY A 180 -1.59 1.71 17.25
CA GLY A 180 -2.90 1.56 16.60
C GLY A 180 -3.14 0.15 16.09
N ALA A 181 -2.13 -0.49 15.49
CA ALA A 181 -2.20 -1.88 15.06
C ALA A 181 -2.43 -2.83 16.24
N LYS A 182 -1.73 -2.61 17.36
CA LYS A 182 -1.97 -3.38 18.59
C LYS A 182 -3.39 -3.22 19.13
N LEU A 183 -3.91 -1.99 19.18
CA LEU A 183 -5.29 -1.74 19.60
C LEU A 183 -6.32 -2.42 18.68
N ALA A 184 -6.07 -2.44 17.36
CA ALA A 184 -6.91 -3.18 16.43
C ALA A 184 -6.88 -4.68 16.68
N SER A 185 -5.68 -5.26 16.86
CA SER A 185 -5.50 -6.67 17.22
C SER A 185 -6.30 -7.05 18.47
N GLU A 186 -6.22 -6.25 19.54
CA GLU A 186 -6.99 -6.44 20.77
C GLU A 186 -8.51 -6.42 20.53
N ARG A 187 -9.01 -5.51 19.68
CA ARG A 187 -10.43 -5.42 19.32
C ARG A 187 -10.92 -6.59 18.47
N LEU A 188 -10.05 -7.13 17.63
CA LEU A 188 -10.35 -8.23 16.72
C LEU A 188 -10.08 -9.60 17.33
N GLY A 189 -9.40 -9.67 18.48
CA GLY A 189 -9.08 -10.91 19.18
C GLY A 189 -7.99 -11.74 18.49
N VAL A 190 -7.01 -11.09 17.85
CA VAL A 190 -5.88 -11.72 17.15
C VAL A 190 -4.51 -11.27 17.67
#